data_AF-D7N869-F1
#
_entry.id   AF-D7N869-F1
#
_cell.length_a   1.000
_cell.length_b   1.000
_cell.length_c   1.000
_cell.angle_alpha   90.00
_cell.angle_beta   90.00
_cell.angle_gamma   90.00
#
_symmetry.space_group_name_H-M   'P 1'
#
loop_
_entity.id
_entity.type
_entity.pdbx_description
1 polymer ?
#
loop_
_entity_poly.entity_id
_entity_poly.type
_entity_poly.pdbx_seq_one_letter_code
_entity_poly.pdbx_strand_id
1 'polypeptide(L)'
;MTTDAISKIKNVEDSSKERIIKAEAEAKKILEDAVNKSKIRYDEIFEKACNDRDKILEEAKQKGQINSKPIINEAEEKSNEILNISEKKLLDIADSIVERIVMNNGNS
;
A
#
# COMPACT_ATOMS: atom_id res chain seq x y z
N MET A 1 67.48 41.88 -7.64
CA MET A 1 67.50 40.59 -6.92
C MET A 1 66.49 40.54 -5.77
N THR A 2 66.57 41.41 -4.75
CA THR A 2 65.61 41.41 -3.62
C THR A 2 64.17 41.75 -4.02
N THR A 3 64.00 42.68 -4.96
CA THR A 3 62.68 43.09 -5.50
C THR A 3 61.98 41.98 -6.28
N ASP A 4 62.72 41.18 -7.04
CA ASP A 4 62.17 40.07 -7.82
C ASP A 4 61.69 38.92 -6.92
N ALA A 5 62.41 38.67 -5.82
CA ALA A 5 62.03 37.68 -4.82
C ALA A 5 60.71 38.07 -4.13
N ILE A 6 60.56 39.34 -3.74
CA ILE A 6 59.34 39.86 -3.12
C ILE A 6 58.15 39.78 -4.09
N SER A 7 58.33 40.17 -5.36
CA SER A 7 57.27 40.06 -6.38
C SER A 7 56.85 38.62 -6.63
N LYS A 8 57.80 37.68 -6.62
CA LYS A 8 57.51 36.25 -6.80
C LYS A 8 56.73 35.66 -5.61
N ILE A 9 57.06 36.07 -4.39
CA ILE A 9 56.31 35.68 -3.18
C ILE A 9 54.87 36.19 -3.27
N LYS A 10 54.69 37.48 -3.59
CA LYS A 10 53.36 38.08 -3.73
C LYS A 10 52.50 37.36 -4.78
N ASN A 11 53.07 37.04 -5.95
CA ASN A 11 52.35 36.29 -6.99
C ASN A 11 51.93 34.89 -6.53
N VAL A 12 52.77 34.20 -5.75
CA VAL A 12 52.45 32.89 -5.17
C VAL A 12 51.37 33.01 -4.11
N GLU A 13 51.40 34.05 -3.27
CA GLU A 13 50.35 34.31 -2.26
C GLU A 13 49.00 34.55 -2.93
N ASP A 14 48.96 35.40 -3.96
CA ASP A 14 47.73 35.72 -4.68
C ASP A 14 47.19 34.48 -5.42
N SER A 15 48.06 33.70 -6.08
CA SER A 15 47.69 32.43 -6.71
C SER A 15 47.16 31.40 -5.69
N SER A 16 47.72 31.39 -4.48
CA SER A 16 47.30 30.47 -3.41
C SER A 16 45.93 30.88 -2.85
N LYS A 17 45.68 32.19 -2.68
CA LYS A 17 44.36 32.71 -2.28
C LYS A 17 43.29 32.35 -3.31
N GLU A 18 43.58 32.53 -4.60
CA GLU A 18 42.65 32.14 -5.66
C GLU A 18 42.32 30.64 -5.63
N ARG A 19 43.32 29.79 -5.36
CA ARG A 19 43.11 28.33 -5.23
C ARG A 19 42.20 28.00 -4.05
N ILE A 20 42.39 28.66 -2.90
CA ILE A 20 41.55 28.47 -1.72
C ILE A 20 40.10 28.88 -2.04
N ILE A 21 39.89 30.06 -2.63
CA ILE A 21 38.54 30.54 -3.00
C ILE A 21 37.85 29.58 -3.96
N LYS A 22 38.58 29.07 -4.97
CA LYS A 22 38.03 28.08 -5.92
C LYS A 22 37.68 26.77 -5.24
N ALA A 23 38.55 26.26 -4.37
CA ALA A 23 38.29 25.04 -3.62
C ALA A 23 37.07 25.17 -2.68
N GLU A 24 36.91 26.32 -2.02
CA GLU A 24 35.74 26.60 -1.19
C GLU A 24 34.44 26.68 -2.02
N ALA A 25 34.50 27.31 -3.20
CA ALA A 25 33.35 27.38 -4.11
C ALA A 25 32.96 25.99 -4.65
N GLU A 26 33.94 25.18 -5.03
CA GLU A 26 33.72 23.80 -5.47
C GLU A 26 33.15 22.93 -4.35
N ALA A 27 33.67 23.05 -3.13
CA ALA A 27 33.15 22.32 -1.96
C ALA A 27 31.68 22.66 -1.68
N LYS A 28 31.33 23.96 -1.72
CA LYS A 28 29.92 24.41 -1.58
C LYS A 28 29.04 23.82 -2.67
N LYS A 29 29.48 23.85 -3.93
CA LYS A 29 28.73 23.29 -5.04
C LYS A 29 28.51 21.78 -4.89
N ILE A 30 29.54 21.04 -4.49
CA ILE A 30 29.43 19.59 -4.24
C ILE A 30 28.38 19.31 -3.15
N LEU A 31 28.37 20.12 -2.08
CA LEU A 31 27.41 19.96 -1.00
C LEU A 31 25.97 20.24 -1.48
N GLU A 32 25.76 21.34 -2.20
CA GLU A 32 24.44 21.69 -2.77
C GLU A 32 23.95 20.61 -3.74
N ASP A 33 24.81 20.13 -4.64
CA ASP A 33 24.48 19.05 -5.57
C ASP A 33 24.14 17.74 -4.84
N ALA A 34 24.86 17.42 -3.76
CA ALA A 34 24.59 16.24 -2.94
C ALA A 34 23.23 16.35 -2.22
N VAL A 35 22.90 17.51 -1.65
CA VAL A 35 21.61 17.75 -1.00
C VAL A 35 20.47 17.64 -2.02
N ASN A 36 20.62 18.26 -3.19
CA ASN A 36 19.61 18.21 -4.25
C ASN A 36 19.39 16.78 -4.76
N LYS A 37 20.47 16.04 -5.03
CA LYS A 37 20.38 14.62 -5.43
C LYS A 37 19.73 13.77 -4.35
N SER A 38 20.07 14.00 -3.09
CA SER A 38 19.45 13.27 -1.97
C SER A 38 17.95 13.53 -1.89
N LYS A 39 17.52 14.78 -2.08
CA LYS A 39 16.10 15.14 -2.07
C LYS A 39 15.35 14.46 -3.21
N ILE A 40 15.87 14.54 -4.43
CA ILE A 40 15.27 13.88 -5.60
C ILE A 40 15.15 12.36 -5.35
N ARG A 41 16.22 11.72 -4.85
CA ARG A 41 16.19 10.29 -4.54
C ARG A 41 15.18 9.94 -3.46
N TYR A 42 15.07 10.76 -2.43
CA TYR A 42 14.08 10.58 -1.38
C TYR A 42 12.66 10.65 -1.95
N ASP A 43 12.37 11.69 -2.74
CA ASP A 43 11.05 11.89 -3.36
C ASP A 43 10.70 10.73 -4.31
N GLU A 44 11.64 10.28 -5.15
CA GLU A 44 11.48 9.09 -6.02
C GLU A 44 11.12 7.82 -5.23
N ILE A 45 11.85 7.56 -4.13
CA ILE A 45 11.62 6.38 -3.29
C ILE A 45 10.25 6.48 -2.62
N PHE A 46 9.90 7.67 -2.12
CA PHE A 46 8.64 7.91 -1.43
C PHE A 46 7.43 7.76 -2.36
N GLU A 47 7.49 8.33 -3.56
CA GLU A 47 6.44 8.17 -4.58
C GLU A 47 6.28 6.71 -4.98
N LYS A 48 7.39 6.00 -5.22
CA LYS A 48 7.35 4.57 -5.53
C LYS A 48 6.69 3.76 -4.41
N ALA A 49 7.06 4.02 -3.16
CA ALA A 49 6.45 3.35 -2.01
C ALA A 49 4.94 3.63 -1.89
N CYS A 50 4.51 4.86 -2.16
CA CYS A 50 3.08 5.22 -2.19
C CYS A 50 2.33 4.46 -3.29
N ASN A 51 2.89 4.41 -4.51
CA ASN A 51 2.30 3.70 -5.63
C ASN A 51 2.21 2.18 -5.37
N ASP A 52 3.26 1.59 -4.80
CA ASP A 52 3.28 0.17 -4.45
C ASP A 52 2.24 -0.14 -3.36
N ARG A 53 2.11 0.72 -2.34
CA ARG A 53 1.06 0.60 -1.32
C ARG A 53 -0.33 0.61 -1.94
N ASP A 54 -0.61 1.57 -2.82
CA ASP A 54 -1.94 1.74 -3.42
C ASP A 54 -2.28 0.56 -4.33
N LYS A 55 -1.28 0.04 -5.06
CA LYS A 55 -1.43 -1.18 -5.85
C LYS A 55 -1.76 -2.39 -4.98
N ILE A 56 -1.04 -2.60 -3.88
CA ILE A 56 -1.31 -3.70 -2.94
C ILE A 56 -2.72 -3.59 -2.36
N LEU A 57 -3.15 -2.37 -1.98
CA LEU A 57 -4.47 -2.14 -1.44
C LEU A 57 -5.57 -2.46 -2.45
N GLU A 58 -5.40 -2.04 -3.70
CA GLU A 58 -6.36 -2.29 -4.77
C GLU A 58 -6.44 -3.78 -5.13
N GLU A 59 -5.29 -4.46 -5.23
CA GLU A 59 -5.25 -5.91 -5.43
C GLU A 59 -5.93 -6.67 -4.28
N ALA A 60 -5.76 -6.23 -3.04
CA ALA A 60 -6.41 -6.84 -1.88
C ALA A 60 -7.94 -6.65 -1.92
N LYS A 61 -8.42 -5.45 -2.29
CA LYS A 61 -9.86 -5.19 -2.48
C LYS A 61 -10.45 -6.07 -3.57
N GLN A 62 -9.80 -6.15 -4.72
CA GLN A 62 -10.27 -6.96 -5.84
C GLN A 62 -10.30 -8.45 -5.48
N LYS A 63 -9.25 -8.98 -4.84
CA LYS A 63 -9.25 -10.36 -4.32
C LYS A 63 -10.37 -10.58 -3.31
N GLY A 64 -10.61 -9.63 -2.40
CA GLY A 64 -11.71 -9.69 -1.45
C GLY A 64 -13.08 -9.80 -2.14
N GLN A 65 -13.32 -8.99 -3.17
CA GLN A 65 -14.55 -9.02 -3.96
C GLN A 65 -14.72 -10.32 -4.77
N ILE A 66 -13.64 -10.79 -5.40
CA ILE A 66 -13.67 -12.05 -6.17
C ILE A 66 -13.97 -13.23 -5.24
N ASN A 67 -13.35 -13.25 -4.06
CA ASN A 67 -13.54 -14.33 -3.09
C ASN A 67 -14.90 -14.27 -2.39
N SER A 68 -15.49 -13.08 -2.21
CA SER A 68 -16.81 -12.95 -1.58
C SER A 68 -17.95 -13.32 -2.53
N LYS A 69 -17.78 -13.11 -3.84
CA LYS A 69 -18.80 -13.41 -4.85
C LYS A 69 -19.34 -14.85 -4.82
N PRO A 70 -18.51 -15.92 -4.79
CA PRO A 70 -19.04 -17.28 -4.70
C PRO A 70 -19.77 -17.54 -3.37
N ILE A 71 -19.32 -16.94 -2.26
CA ILE A 71 -19.97 -17.08 -0.95
C ILE A 71 -21.37 -16.47 -0.99
N ILE A 72 -21.51 -15.28 -1.60
CA ILE A 72 -22.81 -14.62 -1.77
C ILE A 72 -23.73 -15.45 -2.66
N ASN A 73 -23.23 -15.94 -3.80
CA ASN A 73 -24.01 -16.78 -4.70
C ASN A 73 -24.50 -18.06 -4.01
N GLU A 74 -23.63 -18.75 -3.26
CA GLU A 74 -24.02 -19.95 -2.51
C GLU A 74 -25.06 -19.64 -1.42
N ALA A 75 -24.92 -18.50 -0.74
CA ALA A 75 -25.90 -18.06 0.24
C ALA A 75 -27.27 -17.74 -0.40
N GLU A 76 -27.28 -17.10 -1.57
CA GLU A 76 -28.49 -16.84 -2.34
C GLU A 76 -29.16 -18.13 -2.82
N GLU A 77 -28.38 -19.08 -3.34
CA GLU A 77 -28.88 -20.39 -3.75
C GLU A 77 -29.55 -21.13 -2.58
N LYS A 78 -28.86 -21.25 -1.44
CA LYS A 78 -29.43 -21.89 -0.24
C LYS A 78 -30.66 -21.17 0.30
N SER A 79 -30.67 -19.84 0.28
CA SER A 79 -31.83 -19.06 0.68
C SER A 79 -33.02 -19.35 -0.24
N ASN A 80 -32.78 -19.41 -1.55
CA ASN A 80 -33.81 -19.74 -2.53
C ASN A 80 -34.31 -21.18 -2.38
N GLU A 81 -33.44 -22.14 -2.08
CA GLU A 81 -33.86 -23.52 -1.78
C GLU A 81 -34.82 -23.58 -0.59
N ILE A 82 -34.56 -22.82 0.47
CA ILE A 82 -35.43 -22.74 1.65
C ILE A 82 -36.77 -22.07 1.30
N LEU A 83 -36.74 -20.95 0.56
CA LEU A 83 -37.95 -20.23 0.18
C LEU A 83 -38.85 -21.03 -0.77
N ASN A 84 -38.25 -21.86 -1.62
CA ASN A 84 -38.97 -22.66 -2.61
C ASN A 84 -39.27 -24.09 -2.12
N ILE A 85 -39.25 -24.35 -0.81
CA ILE A 85 -39.72 -25.63 -0.27
C ILE A 85 -41.16 -25.84 -0.73
N SER A 86 -41.41 -26.98 -1.40
CA SER A 86 -42.74 -27.32 -1.92
C SER A 86 -43.77 -27.38 -0.80
N GLU A 87 -44.97 -26.86 -1.06
CA GLU A 87 -46.11 -26.92 -0.14
C GLU A 87 -46.41 -28.35 0.34
N LYS A 88 -46.25 -29.34 -0.53
CA LYS A 88 -46.37 -30.76 -0.16
C LYS A 88 -45.43 -31.17 0.98
N LYS A 89 -44.15 -30.78 0.93
CA LYS A 89 -43.19 -31.04 2.02
C LYS A 89 -43.59 -30.33 3.31
N LEU A 90 -44.13 -29.11 3.20
CA LEU A 90 -44.59 -28.36 4.38
C LEU A 90 -45.80 -29.06 5.02
N LEU A 91 -46.73 -29.55 4.21
CA LEU A 91 -47.87 -30.34 4.66
C LEU A 91 -47.44 -31.66 5.31
N ASP A 92 -46.55 -32.42 4.68
CA ASP A 92 -46.03 -33.67 5.26
C ASP A 92 -45.36 -33.45 6.64
N ILE A 93 -44.66 -32.32 6.82
CA ILE A 93 -44.08 -31.92 8.11
C ILE A 93 -45.16 -31.52 9.11
N ALA A 94 -46.16 -30.75 8.68
CA ALA A 94 -47.28 -30.34 9.52
C ALA A 94 -48.07 -31.55 10.02
N ASP A 95 -48.35 -32.52 9.16
CA ASP A 95 -49.03 -33.77 9.50
C ASP A 95 -48.21 -34.58 10.52
N SER A 96 -46.89 -34.69 10.34
CA SER A 96 -46.02 -35.35 11.31
C SER A 96 -46.01 -34.67 12.69
N ILE A 97 -46.10 -33.33 12.73
CA ILE A 97 -46.23 -32.58 13.98
C ILE A 97 -47.58 -32.89 14.64
N VAL A 98 -48.67 -32.88 13.88
CA VAL A 98 -50.01 -33.20 14.38
C VAL A 98 -50.05 -34.63 14.92
N GLU A 99 -49.54 -35.61 14.18
CA GLU A 99 -49.44 -37.01 14.64
C GLU A 99 -48.68 -37.12 15.96
N ARG A 100 -47.51 -36.46 16.09
CA ARG A 100 -46.76 -36.45 17.36
C ARG A 100 -47.55 -35.87 18.53
N ILE A 101 -48.26 -34.77 18.32
CA ILE A 101 -49.05 -34.13 19.39
C ILE A 101 -50.23 -35.04 19.78
N VAL A 102 -50.94 -35.58 18.79
CA VAL A 102 -52.11 -36.44 19.02
C VAL A 102 -51.70 -37.78 19.65
N MET A 103 -50.60 -38.39 19.22
CA MET A 103 -50.12 -39.66 19.77
C MET A 103 -49.47 -39.51 21.15
N ASN A 104 -48.81 -38.38 21.44
CA ASN A 104 -48.27 -38.13 22.79
C ASN A 104 -49.34 -37.70 23.81
N ASN A 105 -50.46 -37.10 23.39
CA ASN A 105 -51.58 -36.74 24.25
C ASN A 105 -52.73 -37.77 24.24
N GLY A 106 -52.63 -38.81 23.40
CA GLY A 106 -53.72 -39.74 23.11
C GLY A 106 -53.68 -41.07 23.86
N ASN A 107 -52.77 -41.25 24.82
CA ASN A 107 -52.77 -42.44 25.67
C ASN A 107 -53.28 -42.10 27.09
N SER A 108 -54.59 -41.96 27.20
CA SER A 108 -55.41 -42.22 28.40
C SER A 108 -56.80 -42.63 27.95
#